data_AF-A0A8J3PIX8-F1
#
_entry.id   AF-A0A8J3PIX8-F1
#
_cell.length_a   1.000
_cell.length_b   1.000
_cell.length_c   1.000
_cell.angle_alpha   90.00
_cell.angle_beta   90.00
_cell.angle_gamma   90.00
#
_symmetry.space_group_name_H-M   'P 1'
#
loop_
_entity.id
_entity.type
_entity.pdbx_description
1 polymer ?
#
loop_
_entity_poly.entity_id
_entity_poly.type
_entity_poly.pdbx_seq_one_letter_code
_entity_poly.pdbx_strand_id
1 'polypeptide(L)'
;MSRSHGTDAYAAFVRSFEIDARARRAIDRFNAVMQPELDKLLRRYAGAPVAEVRAELAKVWGANAGKALPEPYLTTWATSISNGDRVRLS
;
A
#
# COMPACT_ATOMS: atom_id res chain seq x y z
N MET A 1 44.54 -26.44 7.23
CA MET A 1 43.60 -25.38 7.66
C MET A 1 42.92 -24.78 6.43
N SER A 2 41.66 -25.14 6.18
CA SER A 2 40.76 -24.61 5.14
C SER A 2 39.39 -25.25 5.36
N ARG A 3 38.22 -24.64 5.22
CA ARG A 3 37.75 -23.26 4.98
C ARG A 3 36.31 -23.28 5.52
N SER A 4 35.96 -22.45 6.49
CA SER A 4 34.57 -22.21 6.90
C SER A 4 34.24 -20.74 6.71
N HIS A 5 33.96 -20.33 5.46
CA HIS A 5 33.52 -18.97 5.12
C HIS A 5 32.27 -18.97 4.20
N GLY A 6 31.69 -20.15 3.91
CA GLY A 6 30.59 -20.28 2.93
C GLY A 6 29.17 -20.23 3.51
N THR A 7 29.00 -20.53 4.80
CA THR A 7 27.67 -20.66 5.43
C THR A 7 27.05 -19.33 5.83
N ASP A 8 27.86 -18.33 6.19
CA ASP A 8 27.35 -17.04 6.65
C ASP A 8 26.85 -16.15 5.51
N ALA A 9 27.52 -16.21 4.35
CA ALA A 9 27.10 -15.50 3.14
C ALA A 9 25.80 -16.08 2.54
N TYR A 10 25.65 -17.41 2.55
CA TYR A 10 24.42 -18.08 2.11
C TYR A 10 23.26 -17.82 3.06
N ALA A 11 23.48 -17.87 4.37
CA ALA A 11 22.45 -17.53 5.35
C ALA A 11 22.07 -16.03 5.31
N ALA A 12 23.01 -15.13 5.04
CA ALA A 12 22.73 -13.71 4.83
C ALA A 12 21.93 -13.45 3.52
N PHE A 13 22.26 -14.16 2.44
CA PHE A 13 21.53 -14.14 1.17
C PHE A 13 20.09 -14.66 1.34
N VAL A 14 19.91 -15.83 1.97
CA VAL A 14 18.57 -16.38 2.25
C VAL A 14 17.78 -15.45 3.18
N ARG A 15 18.41 -14.84 4.18
CA ARG A 15 17.76 -13.84 5.05
C ARG A 15 17.32 -12.58 4.31
N SER A 16 18.03 -12.13 3.28
CA SER A 16 17.55 -10.98 2.48
C SER A 16 16.29 -11.34 1.69
N PHE A 17 16.22 -12.56 1.11
CA PHE A 17 15.02 -13.04 0.43
C PHE A 17 13.85 -13.38 1.38
N GLU A 18 14.12 -13.84 2.60
CA GLU A 18 13.05 -14.14 3.58
C GLU A 18 12.43 -12.88 4.19
N ILE A 19 13.23 -11.81 4.40
CA ILE A 19 12.71 -10.49 4.76
C ILE A 19 11.80 -9.97 3.63
N ASP A 20 12.21 -10.15 2.36
CA ASP A 20 11.41 -9.75 1.20
C ASP A 20 10.12 -10.57 1.06
N ALA A 21 10.15 -11.89 1.24
CA ALA A 21 8.96 -12.74 1.11
C ALA A 21 7.92 -12.46 2.20
N ARG A 22 8.36 -12.21 3.44
CA ARG A 22 7.46 -11.84 4.55
C ARG A 22 6.88 -10.44 4.35
N ALA A 23 7.72 -9.48 3.95
CA ALA A 23 7.29 -8.12 3.65
C ALA A 23 6.31 -8.11 2.47
N ARG A 24 6.61 -8.85 1.40
CA ARG A 24 5.74 -8.99 0.23
C ARG A 24 4.38 -9.57 0.60
N ARG A 25 4.35 -10.67 1.37
CA ARG A 25 3.08 -11.24 1.89
C ARG A 25 2.31 -10.29 2.80
N ALA A 26 2.98 -9.37 3.50
CA ALA A 26 2.31 -8.35 4.30
C ALA A 26 1.68 -7.27 3.39
N ILE A 27 2.42 -6.82 2.37
CA ILE A 27 1.93 -5.88 1.36
C ILE A 27 0.75 -6.48 0.58
N ASP A 28 0.87 -7.72 0.09
CA ASP A 28 -0.19 -8.37 -0.68
C ASP A 28 -1.48 -8.52 0.14
N ARG A 29 -1.37 -8.87 1.43
CA ARG A 29 -2.52 -8.93 2.36
C ARG A 29 -3.14 -7.56 2.59
N PHE A 30 -2.32 -6.53 2.77
CA PHE A 30 -2.81 -5.16 2.91
C PHE A 30 -3.54 -4.71 1.62
N ASN A 31 -2.94 -4.93 0.46
CA ASN A 31 -3.52 -4.57 -0.84
C ASN A 31 -4.85 -5.30 -1.08
N ALA A 32 -4.94 -6.59 -0.71
CA ALA A 32 -6.18 -7.37 -0.83
C ALA A 32 -7.34 -6.81 0.02
N VAL A 33 -7.04 -6.16 1.16
CA VAL A 33 -8.03 -5.49 2.01
C VAL A 33 -8.33 -4.08 1.51
N MET A 34 -7.30 -3.31 1.18
CA MET A 34 -7.43 -1.88 0.88
C MET A 34 -7.96 -1.61 -0.53
N GLN A 35 -7.61 -2.44 -1.52
CA GLN A 35 -8.03 -2.22 -2.91
C GLN A 35 -9.57 -2.22 -3.08
N PRO A 36 -10.34 -3.17 -2.51
CA PRO A 36 -11.79 -3.12 -2.53
C PRO A 36 -12.39 -1.85 -1.90
N GLU A 37 -11.76 -1.32 -0.85
CA GLU A 37 -12.20 -0.08 -0.19
C GLU A 37 -11.97 1.15 -1.08
N LEU A 38 -10.81 1.23 -1.75
CA LEU A 38 -10.56 2.26 -2.75
C LEU A 38 -11.53 2.17 -3.93
N ASP A 39 -11.85 0.95 -4.39
CA ASP A 39 -12.81 0.74 -5.47
C ASP A 39 -14.24 1.12 -5.05
N LYS A 40 -14.62 0.90 -3.78
CA LYS A 40 -15.90 1.39 -3.21
C LYS A 40 -15.94 2.91 -3.14
N LEU A 41 -14.84 3.54 -2.74
CA LEU A 41 -14.71 4.99 -2.66
C LEU A 41 -14.87 5.61 -4.06
N LEU A 42 -14.18 5.05 -5.06
CA LEU A 42 -14.33 5.45 -6.46
C LEU A 42 -15.78 5.41 -6.94
N ARG A 43 -16.48 4.30 -6.72
CA ARG A 43 -17.89 4.16 -7.15
C ARG A 43 -18.82 5.19 -6.51
N ARG A 44 -18.50 5.69 -5.31
CA ARG A 44 -19.34 6.63 -4.57
C ARG A 44 -18.99 8.09 -4.83
N TYR A 45 -17.71 8.39 -5.07
CA TYR A 45 -17.17 9.74 -5.08
C TYR A 45 -16.57 10.18 -6.42
N ALA A 46 -16.66 9.36 -7.47
CA ALA A 46 -16.35 9.82 -8.82
C ALA A 46 -17.21 11.04 -9.18
N GLY A 47 -16.57 12.13 -9.63
CA GLY A 47 -17.19 13.41 -9.92
C GLY A 47 -17.46 14.29 -8.70
N ALA A 48 -17.23 13.82 -7.47
CA ALA A 48 -17.37 14.63 -6.27
C ALA A 48 -16.18 15.60 -6.09
N PRO A 49 -16.34 16.71 -5.34
CA PRO A 49 -15.25 17.66 -5.08
C PRO A 49 -14.05 17.00 -4.39
N VAL A 50 -12.84 17.31 -4.83
CA VAL A 50 -11.57 16.74 -4.29
C VAL A 50 -11.49 16.86 -2.76
N ALA A 51 -11.96 17.96 -2.17
CA ALA A 51 -11.95 18.14 -0.72
C ALA A 51 -12.80 17.09 0.03
N GLU A 52 -13.96 16.73 -0.51
CA GLU A 52 -14.83 15.69 0.06
C GLU A 52 -14.19 14.30 -0.10
N VAL A 53 -13.67 14.01 -1.31
CA VAL A 53 -12.97 12.75 -1.58
C VAL A 53 -11.77 12.59 -0.66
N ARG A 54 -11.00 13.67 -0.44
CA ARG A 54 -9.84 13.69 0.44
C ARG A 54 -10.19 13.36 1.89
N ALA A 55 -11.26 13.97 2.41
CA ALA A 55 -11.72 13.71 3.77
C ALA A 55 -12.12 12.23 3.96
N GLU A 56 -12.86 11.67 3.02
CA GLU A 56 -13.28 10.26 3.10
C GLU A 56 -12.13 9.28 2.85
N LEU A 57 -11.23 9.58 1.91
CA LEU A 57 -10.04 8.78 1.66
C LEU A 57 -9.16 8.71 2.91
N ALA A 58 -8.98 9.83 3.63
CA ALA A 58 -8.23 9.86 4.88
C ALA A 58 -8.86 8.95 5.96
N LYS A 59 -10.19 8.96 6.10
CA LYS A 59 -10.93 8.10 7.05
C LYS A 59 -10.76 6.62 6.70
N VAL A 60 -11.05 6.25 5.44
CA VAL A 60 -10.95 4.86 4.97
C VAL A 60 -9.52 4.35 5.09
N TRP A 61 -8.53 5.15 4.72
CA TRP A 61 -7.13 4.79 4.87
C TRP A 61 -6.74 4.62 6.34
N GLY A 62 -7.07 5.58 7.21
CA GLY A 62 -6.76 5.50 8.64
C GLY A 62 -7.34 4.25 9.30
N ALA A 63 -8.58 3.89 8.97
CA ALA A 63 -9.25 2.69 9.48
C ALA A 63 -8.57 1.37 9.07
N ASN A 64 -7.90 1.33 7.90
CA ASN A 64 -7.31 0.10 7.37
C ASN A 64 -5.78 0.02 7.53
N ALA A 65 -5.08 1.16 7.47
CA ALA A 65 -3.63 1.24 7.53
C ALA A 65 -3.09 1.55 8.94
N GLY A 66 -3.95 1.99 9.87
CA GLY A 66 -3.56 2.39 11.23
C GLY A 66 -2.66 3.63 11.31
N LYS A 67 -2.49 4.33 10.19
CA LYS A 67 -1.69 5.56 10.06
C LYS A 67 -2.26 6.46 8.97
N ALA A 68 -1.92 7.75 9.01
CA ALA A 68 -2.31 8.70 7.97
C ALA A 68 -1.68 8.34 6.61
N LEU A 69 -2.40 8.60 5.53
CA LEU A 69 -1.84 8.61 4.17
C LEU A 69 -1.00 9.88 4.03
N PRO A 70 0.33 9.79 3.82
CA PRO A 70 1.17 10.98 3.70
C PRO A 70 0.83 11.80 2.46
N GLU A 71 1.09 13.11 2.53
CA GLU A 71 1.16 13.95 1.34
C GLU A 71 2.42 13.59 0.51
N PRO A 72 2.39 13.76 -0.83
CA PRO A 72 1.27 14.25 -1.63
C PRO A 72 0.23 13.18 -1.99
N TYR A 73 0.40 11.92 -1.57
CA TYR A 73 -0.44 10.80 -2.01
C TYR A 73 -1.92 10.99 -1.68
N LEU A 74 -2.22 11.52 -0.50
CA LEU A 74 -3.61 11.80 -0.10
C LEU A 74 -4.29 12.75 -1.09
N THR A 75 -3.62 13.85 -1.45
CA THR A 75 -4.15 14.80 -2.44
C THR A 75 -4.20 14.19 -3.84
N THR A 76 -3.13 13.52 -4.29
CA THR A 76 -3.06 12.92 -5.64
C THR A 76 -4.16 11.88 -5.85
N TRP A 77 -4.35 10.98 -4.89
CA TRP A 77 -5.34 9.91 -5.00
C TRP A 77 -6.77 10.43 -4.88
N ALA A 78 -7.02 11.43 -4.03
CA ALA A 78 -8.31 12.09 -3.97
C ALA A 78 -8.66 12.76 -5.32
N THR A 79 -7.68 13.40 -5.97
CA THR A 79 -7.87 13.96 -7.31
C THR A 79 -8.14 12.86 -8.34
N SER A 80 -7.38 11.76 -8.35
CA SER A 80 -7.65 10.63 -9.26
C SER A 80 -9.07 10.10 -9.09
N ILE A 81 -9.49 9.85 -7.85
CA ILE A 81 -10.83 9.34 -7.58
C ILE A 81 -11.92 10.34 -7.98
N SER A 82 -11.73 11.63 -7.68
CA SER A 82 -12.64 12.71 -8.11
C SER A 82 -12.78 12.75 -9.63
N ASN A 83 -11.69 12.51 -10.37
CA ASN A 83 -11.71 12.43 -11.84
C ASN A 83 -12.33 11.13 -12.39
N GLY A 84 -12.67 10.16 -11.53
CA GLY A 84 -13.14 8.84 -11.95
C GLY A 84 -12.03 7.82 -12.24
N ASP A 85 -10.78 8.17 -11.92
CA ASP A 85 -9.63 7.30 -12.13
C ASP A 85 -9.40 6.35 -10.95
N ARG A 86 -9.20 5.07 -11.27
CA ARG A 86 -8.93 4.04 -10.27
C ARG A 86 -7.49 4.11 -9.75
N VAL A 87 -7.35 4.29 -8.44
CA VAL A 87 -6.09 4.06 -7.71
C VAL A 87 -5.83 2.56 -7.61
N ARG A 88 -4.66 2.11 -8.08
CA ARG A 88 -4.25 0.70 -8.03
C ARG A 88 -3.09 0.51 -7.06
N LEU A 89 -3.24 -0.44 -6.14
CA LEU A 89 -2.18 -0.93 -5.27
C LEU A 89 -1.48 -2.12 -5.95
N SER A 90 -0.16 -2.22 -5.80
CA SER A 90 0.69 -3.26 -6.38
C SER A 90 1.57 -3.93 -5.34
#